data_AF-A0A4Q3U014-F1
#
_entry.id   AF-A0A4Q3U014-F1
#
_cell.length_a   1.000
_cell.length_b   1.000
_cell.length_c   1.000
_cell.angle_alpha   90.00
_cell.angle_beta   90.00
_cell.angle_gamma   90.00
#
_symmetry.space_group_name_H-M   'P 1'
#
loop_
_entity.id
_entity.type
_entity.pdbx_description
1 polymer ?
#
loop_
_entity_poly.entity_id
_entity_poly.type
_entity_poly.pdbx_seq_one_letter_code
_entity_poly.pdbx_strand_id
1 'polypeptide(L)'
;MRMSKTLCLAGVAGLALASAASAQSVAPGAPGAPPVWSSAAKTGAGASYEAYVDGQYRDGGPTGAVSKVWFSIADGVLTETMYGLIHEAQIKALRFVGVTHDGLVVEGDDTTSRTEYLHVDAQGRPLSPAYRVTTQDKNGRFEIEKQIFTDPDRNALVLRVTIKALKGEVTPYLMLEPHIANTGIDDRGAVTRDGFHAWEGDTHLFLKPSEAFEKASVGFVGASDGLTDLKDGKLDWAYASTGNHAGNTMMTGALPHMGESSILTRDFVIGFGASEAEARAAADGAFATGLDEVLSRFNGEGERVGWEDYVASLTELPRIAQQATDGGKLAYASALMLKVQEDRTHAGALIASLSNPWGDTVDASKSSTGYKAVWPRDFYQVAMALAALGDKETPLAAFNYLPQVQV
;
A
#
# COMPACT_ATOMS: atom_id res chain seq x y z
N MET A 1 -41.02 73.95 -32.88
CA MET A 1 -42.44 73.55 -32.78
C MET A 1 -42.48 72.09 -32.33
N ARG A 2 -43.07 71.84 -31.16
CA ARG A 2 -43.69 70.59 -30.64
C ARG A 2 -42.93 69.26 -30.84
N MET A 3 -42.36 68.70 -29.77
CA MET A 3 -42.98 67.69 -28.88
C MET A 3 -43.40 66.41 -29.60
N SER A 4 -42.71 65.30 -29.30
CA SER A 4 -43.40 64.11 -28.80
C SER A 4 -42.44 63.17 -28.06
N LYS A 5 -42.90 62.76 -26.87
CA LYS A 5 -42.27 61.83 -25.94
C LYS A 5 -42.44 60.40 -26.46
N THR A 6 -41.43 59.55 -26.30
CA THR A 6 -41.67 58.12 -26.04
C THR A 6 -40.61 57.62 -25.08
N LEU A 7 -41.06 57.30 -23.88
CA LEU A 7 -40.30 56.71 -22.79
C LEU A 7 -40.33 55.19 -23.00
N CYS A 8 -39.18 54.56 -23.23
CA CYS A 8 -39.06 53.11 -23.13
C CYS A 8 -38.06 52.79 -22.02
N LEU A 9 -38.59 52.44 -20.85
CA LEU A 9 -37.89 51.66 -19.84
C LEU A 9 -37.75 50.21 -20.34
N ALA A 10 -36.52 49.77 -20.55
CA ALA A 10 -36.12 48.36 -20.53
C ALA A 10 -34.70 48.39 -19.95
N GLY A 11 -34.47 48.00 -18.71
CA GLY A 11 -34.57 46.63 -18.24
C GLY A 11 -33.15 46.23 -17.81
N VAL A 12 -32.80 46.53 -16.56
CA VAL A 12 -31.57 46.06 -15.93
C VAL A 12 -31.78 44.58 -15.62
N ALA A 13 -31.16 43.70 -16.40
CA ALA A 13 -31.06 42.28 -16.09
C ALA A 13 -29.59 41.96 -15.83
N GLY A 14 -29.28 41.67 -14.56
CA GLY A 14 -27.94 41.32 -14.11
C GLY A 14 -27.45 40.04 -14.75
N LEU A 15 -26.22 40.08 -15.26
CA LEU A 15 -25.38 38.90 -15.44
C LEU A 15 -24.62 38.67 -14.15
N ALA A 16 -25.27 38.01 -13.20
CA ALA A 16 -24.63 37.33 -12.10
C ALA A 16 -25.16 35.89 -12.08
N LEU A 17 -24.23 34.94 -11.93
CA LEU A 17 -24.42 33.51 -11.69
C LEU A 17 -24.69 32.63 -12.92
N ALA A 18 -23.68 31.87 -13.33
CA ALA A 18 -23.54 30.51 -12.81
C ALA A 18 -22.23 29.89 -13.33
N SER A 19 -21.17 29.98 -12.51
CA SER A 19 -20.18 28.90 -12.48
C SER A 19 -20.93 27.68 -11.95
N ALA A 20 -21.38 26.81 -12.86
CA ALA A 20 -21.82 25.48 -12.48
C ALA A 20 -20.58 24.76 -11.93
N ALA A 21 -20.35 24.87 -10.63
CA ALA A 21 -19.62 23.85 -9.90
C ALA A 21 -20.35 22.55 -10.23
N SER A 22 -19.71 21.63 -10.96
CA SER A 22 -20.24 20.29 -11.11
C SER A 22 -20.50 19.78 -9.71
N ALA A 23 -21.76 19.52 -9.35
CA ALA A 23 -22.04 18.82 -8.11
C ALA A 23 -21.28 17.49 -8.20
N GLN A 24 -20.17 17.37 -7.47
CA GLN A 24 -19.42 16.13 -7.41
C GLN A 24 -20.40 15.05 -6.96
N SER A 25 -20.52 14.01 -7.78
CA SER A 25 -21.37 12.85 -7.52
C SER A 25 -20.91 12.20 -6.20
N VAL A 26 -21.78 12.19 -5.21
CA VAL A 26 -21.52 11.59 -3.89
C VAL A 26 -21.98 10.15 -3.88
N ALA A 27 -21.14 9.23 -3.39
CA ALA A 27 -21.45 7.82 -3.29
C ALA A 27 -22.62 7.54 -2.33
N PRO A 28 -23.67 6.78 -2.71
CA PRO A 28 -24.71 6.33 -1.80
C PRO A 28 -24.29 5.05 -1.05
N GLY A 29 -24.97 4.71 0.05
CA GLY A 29 -24.79 3.42 0.72
C GLY A 29 -23.89 3.41 1.96
N ALA A 30 -23.59 4.59 2.51
CA ALA A 30 -22.92 4.71 3.81
C ALA A 30 -23.67 3.93 4.92
N PRO A 31 -22.93 3.31 5.89
CA PRO A 31 -21.48 3.28 6.01
C PRO A 31 -20.84 2.13 5.22
N GLY A 32 -21.56 1.44 4.33
CA GLY A 32 -21.08 0.22 3.68
C GLY A 32 -21.22 -1.02 4.56
N ALA A 33 -20.72 -2.15 4.06
CA ALA A 33 -20.72 -3.42 4.74
C ALA A 33 -19.76 -3.43 5.94
N PRO A 34 -20.03 -4.23 6.99
CA PRO A 34 -19.11 -4.39 8.12
C PRO A 34 -17.69 -4.75 7.66
N PRO A 35 -16.66 -4.01 8.09
CA PRO A 35 -15.29 -4.22 7.64
C PRO A 35 -14.64 -5.40 8.37
N VAL A 36 -13.76 -6.09 7.64
CA VAL A 36 -12.87 -7.15 8.16
C VAL A 36 -11.45 -6.89 7.68
N TRP A 37 -10.47 -7.53 8.32
CA TRP A 37 -9.07 -7.50 7.88
C TRP A 37 -8.79 -8.48 6.74
N SER A 38 -7.55 -8.52 6.26
CA SER A 38 -7.12 -9.48 5.23
C SER A 38 -6.62 -10.79 5.85
N SER A 39 -6.50 -11.83 5.01
CA SER A 39 -5.95 -13.13 5.42
C SER A 39 -4.60 -12.98 6.14
N ALA A 40 -4.44 -13.73 7.24
CA ALA A 40 -3.20 -13.76 8.02
C ALA A 40 -2.09 -14.59 7.35
N ALA A 41 -2.41 -15.37 6.31
CA ALA A 41 -1.47 -16.21 5.59
C ALA A 41 -0.61 -15.37 4.64
N LYS A 42 0.26 -14.53 5.22
CA LYS A 42 1.12 -13.62 4.45
C LYS A 42 2.17 -14.40 3.66
N THR A 43 2.34 -14.05 2.40
CA THR A 43 3.41 -14.58 1.51
C THR A 43 4.61 -13.63 1.42
N GLY A 44 4.49 -12.40 1.93
CA GLY A 44 5.58 -11.43 2.02
C GLY A 44 5.23 -10.27 2.95
N ALA A 45 6.26 -9.63 3.48
CA ALA A 45 6.15 -8.39 4.23
C ALA A 45 7.44 -7.57 4.04
N GLY A 46 7.35 -6.24 3.98
CA GLY A 46 8.51 -5.42 3.71
C GLY A 46 8.41 -3.99 4.24
N ALA A 47 9.57 -3.36 4.35
CA ALA A 47 9.79 -1.96 4.67
C ALA A 47 11.20 -1.59 4.21
N SER A 48 11.51 -0.29 4.11
CA SER A 48 12.89 0.16 3.89
C SER A 48 13.76 -0.24 5.07
N TYR A 49 15.07 -0.36 4.85
CA TYR A 49 16.03 -0.44 5.94
C TYR A 49 16.25 0.96 6.52
N GLU A 50 16.37 1.03 7.85
CA GLU A 50 16.74 2.26 8.55
C GLU A 50 17.92 1.93 9.47
N ALA A 51 18.97 2.74 9.41
CA ALA A 51 20.13 2.58 10.27
C ALA A 51 19.91 3.25 11.62
N TYR A 52 20.48 2.68 12.68
CA TYR A 52 20.46 3.32 13.98
C TYR A 52 21.43 4.50 14.04
N VAL A 53 21.07 5.49 14.85
CA VAL A 53 21.92 6.57 15.33
C VAL A 53 21.80 6.60 16.85
N ASP A 54 22.86 6.22 17.55
CA ASP A 54 22.87 6.06 19.02
C ASP A 54 21.75 5.15 19.55
N GLY A 55 21.46 4.05 18.84
CA GLY A 55 20.42 3.08 19.21
C GLY A 55 18.98 3.59 19.00
N GLN A 56 18.77 4.62 18.18
CA GLN A 56 17.46 5.16 17.81
C GLN A 56 17.38 5.37 16.29
N TYR A 57 16.17 5.39 15.74
CA TYR A 57 15.92 5.87 14.37
C TYR A 57 15.81 7.40 14.38
N ARG A 58 16.53 8.08 13.49
CA ARG A 58 16.59 9.54 13.44
C ARG A 58 16.72 10.07 12.02
N ASP A 59 15.93 11.10 11.72
CA ASP A 59 16.07 11.86 10.48
C ASP A 59 17.46 12.49 10.37
N GLY A 60 18.02 12.47 9.15
CA GLY A 60 19.37 12.95 8.85
C GLY A 60 20.49 11.98 9.23
N GLY A 61 20.15 10.76 9.64
CA GLY A 61 21.10 9.66 9.86
C GLY A 61 21.65 9.07 8.55
N PRO A 62 22.35 7.91 8.61
CA PRO A 62 22.93 7.27 7.43
C PRO A 62 21.92 6.89 6.34
N THR A 63 20.66 6.61 6.71
CA THR A 63 19.55 6.33 5.78
C THR A 63 18.73 7.56 5.43
N GLY A 64 19.10 8.76 5.89
CA GLY A 64 18.40 10.00 5.59
C GLY A 64 17.16 10.22 6.45
N ALA A 65 16.04 10.57 5.83
CA ALA A 65 14.75 10.72 6.53
C ALA A 65 14.17 9.33 6.80
N VAL A 66 13.59 9.13 7.97
CA VAL A 66 13.09 7.81 8.38
C VAL A 66 11.75 7.52 7.69
N SER A 67 11.72 6.49 6.86
CA SER A 67 10.47 5.99 6.29
C SER A 67 9.74 5.11 7.30
N LYS A 68 8.47 5.44 7.57
CA LYS A 68 7.62 4.74 8.54
C LYS A 68 6.51 3.98 7.84
N VAL A 69 6.85 3.28 6.76
CA VAL A 69 5.88 2.52 5.95
C VAL A 69 6.28 1.04 5.92
N TRP A 70 5.31 0.18 6.20
CA TRP A 70 5.43 -1.27 6.09
C TRP A 70 4.30 -1.80 5.22
N PHE A 71 4.52 -2.91 4.55
CA PHE A 71 3.49 -3.58 3.77
C PHE A 71 3.49 -5.09 3.98
N SER A 72 2.37 -5.71 3.65
CA SER A 72 2.20 -7.16 3.66
C SER A 72 1.50 -7.63 2.38
N ILE A 73 1.72 -8.89 2.00
CA ILE A 73 1.15 -9.52 0.81
C ILE A 73 0.47 -10.82 1.24
N ALA A 74 -0.75 -11.08 0.77
CA ALA A 74 -1.42 -12.37 0.91
C ALA A 74 -2.24 -12.67 -0.35
N ASP A 75 -2.30 -13.93 -0.76
CA ASP A 75 -3.06 -14.38 -1.94
C ASP A 75 -2.76 -13.58 -3.22
N GLY A 76 -1.53 -13.10 -3.35
CA GLY A 76 -1.08 -12.28 -4.46
C GLY A 76 -1.51 -10.81 -4.40
N VAL A 77 -2.28 -10.40 -3.37
CA VAL A 77 -2.81 -9.05 -3.17
C VAL A 77 -1.92 -8.27 -2.19
N LEU A 78 -1.74 -6.96 -2.40
CA LEU A 78 -1.17 -6.08 -1.37
C LEU A 78 -2.20 -5.95 -0.26
N THR A 79 -1.88 -6.36 0.96
CA THR A 79 -2.81 -6.33 2.10
C THR A 79 -2.48 -5.18 3.04
N GLU A 80 -2.52 -5.41 4.36
CA GLU A 80 -2.27 -4.39 5.35
C GLU A 80 -0.95 -3.66 5.07
N THR A 81 -1.08 -2.36 4.88
CA THR A 81 0.02 -1.40 4.73
C THR A 81 -0.06 -0.44 5.90
N MET A 82 1.02 -0.33 6.66
CA MET A 82 1.07 0.42 7.90
C MET A 82 1.85 1.72 7.67
N TYR A 83 1.46 2.76 8.40
CA TYR A 83 2.11 4.06 8.35
C TYR A 83 2.13 4.69 9.75
N GLY A 84 3.24 5.34 10.10
CA GLY A 84 3.40 6.06 11.37
C GLY A 84 3.92 5.13 12.47
N LEU A 85 3.07 4.21 12.92
CA LEU A 85 3.43 3.11 13.81
C LEU A 85 3.20 1.77 13.11
N ILE A 86 4.05 0.79 13.38
CA ILE A 86 4.03 -0.52 12.70
C ILE A 86 2.73 -1.32 12.92
N HIS A 87 1.89 -0.90 13.88
CA HIS A 87 0.62 -1.53 14.19
C HIS A 87 -0.60 -0.79 13.63
N GLU A 88 -0.39 0.38 13.03
CA GLU A 88 -1.46 1.22 12.47
C GLU A 88 -1.60 0.94 10.98
N ALA A 89 -2.52 0.04 10.62
CA ALA A 89 -2.85 -0.23 9.22
C ALA A 89 -3.64 0.94 8.61
N GLN A 90 -3.40 1.21 7.32
CA GLN A 90 -4.08 2.26 6.54
C GLN A 90 -4.82 1.73 5.32
N ILE A 91 -4.50 0.50 4.92
CA ILE A 91 -5.05 -0.19 3.75
C ILE A 91 -5.42 -1.58 4.23
N LYS A 92 -6.57 -2.12 3.85
CA LYS A 92 -6.85 -3.55 4.00
C LYS A 92 -6.36 -4.33 2.79
N ALA A 93 -6.66 -3.82 1.59
CA ALA A 93 -6.28 -4.46 0.34
C ALA A 93 -6.15 -3.46 -0.83
N LEU A 94 -5.15 -3.68 -1.68
CA LEU A 94 -5.10 -3.18 -3.05
C LEU A 94 -5.00 -4.37 -4.01
N ARG A 95 -6.04 -4.54 -4.83
CA ARG A 95 -6.17 -5.65 -5.76
C ARG A 95 -6.52 -5.18 -7.16
N PHE A 96 -6.26 -6.02 -8.13
CA PHE A 96 -6.71 -5.83 -9.50
C PHE A 96 -7.93 -6.70 -9.81
N VAL A 97 -8.76 -6.22 -10.72
CA VAL A 97 -9.91 -6.95 -11.24
C VAL A 97 -9.89 -6.87 -12.77
N GLY A 98 -10.15 -7.98 -13.44
CA GLY A 98 -10.27 -8.04 -14.89
C GLY A 98 -11.70 -8.32 -15.32
N VAL A 99 -12.28 -7.43 -16.13
CA VAL A 99 -13.50 -7.78 -16.89
C VAL A 99 -13.08 -8.45 -18.19
N THR A 100 -13.55 -9.68 -18.38
CA THR A 100 -13.32 -10.49 -19.58
C THR A 100 -14.66 -10.85 -20.24
N HIS A 101 -14.61 -11.48 -21.41
CA HIS A 101 -15.83 -11.99 -22.07
C HIS A 101 -16.63 -13.01 -21.23
N ASP A 102 -15.99 -13.73 -20.30
CA ASP A 102 -16.71 -14.67 -19.41
C ASP A 102 -17.15 -14.03 -18.09
N GLY A 103 -16.92 -12.73 -17.91
CA GLY A 103 -17.28 -11.98 -16.71
C GLY A 103 -16.08 -11.48 -15.91
N LEU A 104 -16.38 -11.13 -14.65
CA LEU A 104 -15.45 -10.53 -13.70
C LEU A 104 -14.47 -11.57 -13.14
N VAL A 105 -13.20 -11.18 -13.01
CA VAL A 105 -12.12 -11.97 -12.42
C VAL A 105 -11.47 -11.14 -11.34
N VAL A 106 -11.55 -11.58 -10.09
CA VAL A 106 -11.02 -10.86 -8.92
C VAL A 106 -9.68 -11.46 -8.50
N GLU A 107 -8.64 -10.62 -8.41
CA GLU A 107 -7.34 -11.04 -7.89
C GLU A 107 -7.45 -11.55 -6.45
N GLY A 108 -6.78 -12.66 -6.16
CA GLY A 108 -6.99 -13.49 -4.98
C GLY A 108 -7.97 -14.61 -5.29
N ASP A 109 -9.26 -14.30 -5.32
CA ASP A 109 -10.35 -15.29 -5.39
C ASP A 109 -10.33 -16.13 -6.68
N ASP A 110 -10.06 -15.50 -7.83
CA ASP A 110 -10.11 -16.11 -9.15
C ASP A 110 -8.73 -16.35 -9.78
N THR A 111 -7.65 -16.11 -9.02
CA THR A 111 -6.27 -16.20 -9.51
C THR A 111 -5.45 -17.23 -8.75
N THR A 112 -4.38 -17.72 -9.36
CA THR A 112 -3.25 -18.31 -8.62
C THR A 112 -2.17 -17.25 -8.45
N SER A 113 -1.32 -17.39 -7.43
CA SER A 113 -0.27 -16.41 -7.17
C SER A 113 1.08 -17.04 -6.81
N ARG A 114 2.14 -16.29 -7.10
CA ARG A 114 3.51 -16.60 -6.70
C ARG A 114 4.18 -15.34 -6.20
N THR A 115 4.85 -15.42 -5.05
CA THR A 115 5.63 -14.32 -4.47
C THR A 115 7.10 -14.69 -4.50
N GLU A 116 7.93 -13.80 -5.01
CA GLU A 116 9.38 -13.95 -5.13
C GLU A 116 10.09 -12.68 -4.66
N TYR A 117 11.33 -12.80 -4.23
CA TYR A 117 12.18 -11.63 -3.97
C TYR A 117 12.70 -11.06 -5.30
N LEU A 118 12.69 -9.73 -5.43
CA LEU A 118 13.25 -9.03 -6.59
C LEU A 118 14.78 -9.07 -6.57
N HIS A 119 15.36 -8.92 -5.39
CA HIS A 119 16.80 -8.78 -5.19
C HIS A 119 17.37 -9.99 -4.48
N VAL A 120 18.19 -10.76 -5.21
CA VAL A 120 18.78 -12.01 -4.74
C VAL A 120 20.25 -12.09 -5.15
N ASP A 121 21.04 -12.80 -4.36
CA ASP A 121 22.42 -13.10 -4.76
C ASP A 121 22.52 -14.24 -5.78
N ALA A 122 23.75 -14.60 -6.16
CA ALA A 122 24.03 -15.66 -7.12
C ALA A 122 23.55 -17.07 -6.69
N GLN A 123 23.21 -17.28 -5.41
CA GLN A 123 22.64 -18.53 -4.90
C GLN A 123 21.11 -18.45 -4.75
N GLY A 124 20.50 -17.33 -5.14
CA GLY A 124 19.07 -17.09 -5.02
C GLY A 124 18.63 -16.84 -3.57
N ARG A 125 19.53 -16.35 -2.71
CA ARG A 125 19.18 -15.91 -1.34
C ARG A 125 18.75 -14.44 -1.39
N PRO A 126 17.66 -14.06 -0.70
CA PRO A 126 17.15 -12.70 -0.75
C PRO A 126 18.07 -11.72 -0.04
N LEU A 127 18.29 -10.56 -0.66
CA LEU A 127 19.12 -9.48 -0.12
C LEU A 127 18.30 -8.28 0.34
N SER A 128 17.04 -8.16 -0.09
CA SER A 128 16.10 -7.14 0.39
C SER A 128 14.67 -7.70 0.36
N PRO A 129 13.74 -7.17 1.19
CA PRO A 129 12.32 -7.56 1.18
C PRO A 129 11.53 -6.76 0.12
N ALA A 130 12.10 -6.61 -1.09
CA ALA A 130 11.39 -6.13 -2.27
C ALA A 130 10.85 -7.36 -3.02
N TYR A 131 9.58 -7.31 -3.43
CA TYR A 131 8.89 -8.50 -3.96
C TYR A 131 8.41 -8.35 -5.39
N ARG A 132 8.54 -9.42 -6.17
CA ARG A 132 7.79 -9.67 -7.39
C ARG A 132 6.62 -10.57 -7.03
N VAL A 133 5.40 -10.12 -7.31
CA VAL A 133 4.19 -10.89 -7.11
C VAL A 133 3.53 -11.08 -8.47
N THR A 134 3.42 -12.32 -8.91
CA THR A 134 2.73 -12.67 -10.16
C THR A 134 1.43 -13.36 -9.83
N THR A 135 0.31 -12.82 -10.32
CA THR A 135 -1.01 -13.45 -10.26
C THR A 135 -1.46 -13.82 -11.67
N GLN A 136 -2.06 -14.99 -11.81
CA GLN A 136 -2.58 -15.48 -13.08
C GLN A 136 -4.05 -15.85 -12.91
N ASP A 137 -4.91 -15.35 -13.78
CA ASP A 137 -6.29 -15.82 -13.88
C ASP A 137 -6.32 -17.34 -14.04
N LYS A 138 -7.17 -18.04 -13.27
CA LYS A 138 -7.27 -19.50 -13.29
C LYS A 138 -7.64 -20.07 -14.66
N ASN A 139 -8.27 -19.26 -15.52
CA ASN A 139 -8.59 -19.62 -16.90
C ASN A 139 -7.51 -19.19 -17.93
N GLY A 140 -6.39 -18.64 -17.47
CA GLY A 140 -5.24 -18.27 -18.29
C GLY A 140 -5.48 -17.07 -19.22
N ARG A 141 -6.45 -16.19 -18.92
CA ARG A 141 -6.79 -15.06 -19.80
C ARG A 141 -5.90 -13.85 -19.62
N PHE A 142 -5.40 -13.61 -18.40
CA PHE A 142 -4.43 -12.56 -18.14
C PHE A 142 -3.50 -12.92 -16.98
N GLU A 143 -2.37 -12.22 -16.93
CA GLU A 143 -1.37 -12.28 -15.86
C GLU A 143 -1.07 -10.86 -15.39
N ILE A 144 -0.88 -10.68 -14.09
CA ILE A 144 -0.47 -9.42 -13.47
C ILE A 144 0.83 -9.69 -12.72
N GLU A 145 1.88 -8.97 -13.06
CA GLU A 145 3.11 -8.90 -12.28
C GLU A 145 3.16 -7.56 -11.54
N LYS A 146 3.49 -7.60 -10.24
CA LYS A 146 3.66 -6.44 -9.38
C LYS A 146 5.04 -6.46 -8.74
N GLN A 147 5.77 -5.37 -8.84
CA GLN A 147 6.96 -5.12 -8.04
C GLN A 147 6.57 -4.21 -6.87
N ILE A 148 6.83 -4.64 -5.64
CA ILE A 148 6.36 -3.96 -4.42
C ILE A 148 7.54 -3.70 -3.49
N PHE A 149 7.75 -2.42 -3.14
CA PHE A 149 8.79 -1.93 -2.22
C PHE A 149 8.42 -0.53 -1.73
N THR A 150 9.02 -0.04 -0.64
CA THR A 150 8.79 1.33 -0.15
C THR A 150 9.87 2.29 -0.62
N ASP A 151 9.58 3.60 -0.59
CA ASP A 151 10.60 4.64 -0.74
C ASP A 151 11.38 4.76 0.58
N PRO A 152 12.71 4.57 0.60
CA PRO A 152 13.50 4.74 1.83
C PRO A 152 13.61 6.20 2.26
N ASP A 153 13.43 7.17 1.36
CA ASP A 153 13.60 8.60 1.68
C ASP A 153 12.27 9.27 2.09
N ARG A 154 11.12 8.57 1.99
CA ARG A 154 9.76 9.13 2.17
C ARG A 154 8.76 8.10 2.67
N ASN A 155 7.68 8.56 3.27
CA ASN A 155 6.53 7.71 3.62
C ASN A 155 5.71 7.36 2.38
N ALA A 156 6.24 6.49 1.53
CA ALA A 156 5.58 6.06 0.30
C ALA A 156 5.82 4.56 0.00
N LEU A 157 4.80 3.92 -0.57
CA LEU A 157 4.86 2.56 -1.12
C LEU A 157 4.80 2.63 -2.65
N VAL A 158 5.66 1.88 -3.33
CA VAL A 158 5.73 1.79 -4.79
C VAL A 158 5.16 0.44 -5.24
N LEU A 159 4.28 0.48 -6.25
CA LEU A 159 3.80 -0.67 -6.99
C LEU A 159 4.08 -0.45 -8.48
N ARG A 160 4.96 -1.26 -9.08
CA ARG A 160 5.18 -1.26 -10.53
C ARG A 160 4.47 -2.45 -11.14
N VAL A 161 3.53 -2.21 -12.03
CA VAL A 161 2.58 -3.22 -12.47
C VAL A 161 2.69 -3.45 -13.96
N THR A 162 2.81 -4.71 -14.35
CA THR A 162 2.69 -5.16 -15.74
C THR A 162 1.53 -6.14 -15.86
N ILE A 163 0.57 -5.82 -16.71
CA ILE A 163 -0.57 -6.68 -17.03
C ILE A 163 -0.36 -7.22 -18.44
N LYS A 164 -0.54 -8.52 -18.63
CA LYS A 164 -0.49 -9.19 -19.94
C LYS A 164 -1.85 -9.79 -20.23
N ALA A 165 -2.47 -9.37 -21.33
CA ALA A 165 -3.66 -10.02 -21.87
C ALA A 165 -3.21 -11.24 -22.67
N LEU A 166 -3.47 -12.44 -22.15
CA LEU A 166 -2.97 -13.70 -22.72
C LEU A 166 -3.97 -14.34 -23.69
N LYS A 167 -5.27 -14.25 -23.39
CA LYS A 167 -6.33 -14.84 -24.21
C LYS A 167 -7.59 -13.99 -24.14
N GLY A 168 -8.05 -13.51 -25.30
CA GLY A 168 -9.18 -12.59 -25.40
C GLY A 168 -8.90 -11.21 -24.84
N GLU A 169 -9.93 -10.37 -24.87
CA GLU A 169 -9.89 -9.00 -24.37
C GLU A 169 -10.05 -8.96 -22.84
N VAL A 170 -9.37 -8.00 -22.20
CA VAL A 170 -9.50 -7.72 -20.77
C VAL A 170 -9.55 -6.21 -20.53
N THR A 171 -10.45 -5.78 -19.66
CA THR A 171 -10.43 -4.42 -19.10
C THR A 171 -10.00 -4.51 -17.65
N PRO A 172 -8.77 -4.10 -17.29
CA PRO A 172 -8.30 -4.15 -15.93
C PRO A 172 -8.76 -2.93 -15.11
N TYR A 173 -8.96 -3.14 -13.82
CA TYR A 173 -9.29 -2.12 -12.83
C TYR A 173 -8.38 -2.29 -11.62
N LEU A 174 -7.89 -1.17 -11.06
CA LEU A 174 -7.26 -1.14 -9.75
C LEU A 174 -8.32 -0.81 -8.69
N MET A 175 -8.32 -1.55 -7.59
CA MET A 175 -9.22 -1.34 -6.46
C MET A 175 -8.42 -1.19 -5.17
N LEU A 176 -8.65 -0.08 -4.45
CA LEU A 176 -8.05 0.21 -3.14
C LEU A 176 -9.16 0.25 -2.08
N GLU A 177 -9.07 -0.62 -1.09
CA GLU A 177 -9.91 -0.63 0.11
C GLU A 177 -9.09 -0.05 1.28
N PRO A 178 -9.18 1.27 1.54
CA PRO A 178 -8.53 1.90 2.69
C PRO A 178 -9.19 1.45 3.98
N HIS A 179 -8.38 1.24 5.02
CA HIS A 179 -8.79 1.03 6.41
C HIS A 179 -7.89 1.92 7.26
N ILE A 180 -8.13 3.23 7.25
CA ILE A 180 -7.25 4.27 7.82
C ILE A 180 -7.34 4.30 9.33
N ALA A 181 -6.26 4.75 9.98
CA ALA A 181 -6.15 4.83 11.43
C ALA A 181 -6.47 3.47 12.13
N ASN A 182 -6.16 2.38 11.43
CA ASN A 182 -6.39 1.01 11.86
C ASN A 182 -7.88 0.67 12.12
N THR A 183 -8.79 1.33 11.39
CA THR A 183 -10.24 1.00 11.36
C THR A 183 -10.74 0.96 9.91
N GLY A 184 -11.83 0.26 9.64
CA GLY A 184 -12.44 0.20 8.31
C GLY A 184 -13.83 0.81 8.22
N ILE A 185 -14.22 1.68 9.16
CA ILE A 185 -15.61 2.20 9.24
C ILE A 185 -15.71 3.72 9.18
N ASP A 186 -14.61 4.44 9.38
CA ASP A 186 -14.61 5.91 9.46
C ASP A 186 -13.82 6.59 8.33
N ASP A 187 -13.51 5.83 7.28
CA ASP A 187 -12.81 6.33 6.09
C ASP A 187 -13.69 7.28 5.28
N ARG A 188 -13.07 8.37 4.83
CA ARG A 188 -13.59 9.25 3.78
C ARG A 188 -12.74 9.17 2.54
N GLY A 189 -13.33 9.46 1.39
CA GLY A 189 -12.67 9.33 0.12
C GLY A 189 -13.02 10.39 -0.89
N ALA A 190 -12.03 10.82 -1.66
CA ALA A 190 -12.16 11.65 -2.84
C ALA A 190 -11.28 11.08 -3.96
N VAL A 191 -11.80 11.02 -5.19
CA VAL A 191 -11.07 10.46 -6.33
C VAL A 191 -11.12 11.38 -7.53
N THR A 192 -10.05 11.34 -8.30
CA THR A 192 -9.98 11.88 -9.65
C THR A 192 -9.32 10.83 -10.55
N ARG A 193 -9.26 11.10 -11.86
CA ARG A 193 -8.46 10.25 -12.77
C ARG A 193 -6.96 10.28 -12.43
N ASP A 194 -6.50 11.32 -11.75
CA ASP A 194 -5.09 11.55 -11.43
C ASP A 194 -4.69 11.03 -10.04
N GLY A 195 -5.62 10.41 -9.29
CA GLY A 195 -5.29 9.79 -8.02
C GLY A 195 -6.47 9.65 -7.05
N PHE A 196 -6.22 8.89 -6.00
CA PHE A 196 -7.17 8.57 -4.94
C PHE A 196 -6.69 9.11 -3.60
N HIS A 197 -7.54 9.87 -2.92
CA HIS A 197 -7.28 10.37 -1.58
C HIS A 197 -8.26 9.72 -0.61
N ALA A 198 -7.73 9.05 0.42
CA ALA A 198 -8.49 8.54 1.55
C ALA A 198 -7.95 9.13 2.85
N TRP A 199 -8.83 9.36 3.84
CA TRP A 199 -8.40 9.82 5.16
C TRP A 199 -9.37 9.44 6.28
N GLU A 200 -8.82 9.34 7.49
CA GLU A 200 -9.52 9.30 8.77
C GLU A 200 -8.71 10.12 9.78
N GLY A 201 -9.37 11.06 10.47
CA GLY A 201 -8.68 11.96 11.40
C GLY A 201 -7.57 12.75 10.70
N ASP A 202 -6.37 12.71 11.30
CA ASP A 202 -5.16 13.35 10.78
C ASP A 202 -4.32 12.42 9.88
N THR A 203 -4.78 11.19 9.59
CA THR A 203 -4.02 10.26 8.73
C THR A 203 -4.57 10.26 7.32
N HIS A 204 -3.69 10.54 6.36
CA HIS A 204 -4.03 10.64 4.95
C HIS A 204 -3.18 9.69 4.12
N LEU A 205 -3.79 9.10 3.09
CA LEU A 205 -3.07 8.44 2.00
C LEU A 205 -3.46 9.05 0.66
N PHE A 206 -2.51 9.08 -0.28
CA PHE A 206 -2.74 9.48 -1.67
C PHE A 206 -2.11 8.46 -2.62
N LEU A 207 -2.94 7.73 -3.37
CA LEU A 207 -2.49 6.88 -4.46
C LEU A 207 -2.40 7.71 -5.74
N LYS A 208 -1.20 7.82 -6.28
CA LYS A 208 -0.90 8.48 -7.55
C LYS A 208 -0.53 7.45 -8.63
N PRO A 209 -1.27 7.38 -9.75
CA PRO A 209 -0.85 6.58 -10.90
C PRO A 209 0.16 7.35 -11.77
N SER A 210 1.00 6.61 -12.50
CA SER A 210 1.96 7.18 -13.47
C SER A 210 1.26 7.81 -14.68
N GLU A 211 0.06 7.33 -14.99
CA GLU A 211 -0.82 7.85 -16.04
C GLU A 211 -2.26 7.87 -15.50
N ALA A 212 -3.04 8.86 -15.93
CA ALA A 212 -4.41 9.01 -15.48
C ALA A 212 -5.26 7.74 -15.77
N PHE A 213 -6.12 7.36 -14.84
CA PHE A 213 -7.12 6.31 -15.05
C PHE A 213 -8.08 6.71 -16.19
N GLU A 214 -8.69 5.74 -16.89
CA GLU A 214 -9.74 6.05 -17.88
C GLU A 214 -11.01 6.56 -17.19
N LYS A 215 -11.31 5.99 -16.02
CA LYS A 215 -12.44 6.34 -15.16
C LYS A 215 -12.06 6.11 -13.70
N ALA A 216 -12.59 6.91 -12.79
CA ALA A 216 -12.39 6.76 -11.35
C ALA A 216 -13.72 6.88 -10.61
N SER A 217 -13.89 6.10 -9.53
CA SER A 217 -15.05 6.18 -8.63
C SER A 217 -14.64 5.80 -7.21
N VAL A 218 -15.28 6.38 -6.20
CA VAL A 218 -15.26 5.91 -4.81
C VAL A 218 -16.65 5.43 -4.42
N GLY A 219 -16.74 4.39 -3.60
CA GLY A 219 -18.01 3.84 -3.14
C GLY A 219 -17.93 3.25 -1.75
N PHE A 220 -19.10 2.95 -1.18
CA PHE A 220 -19.22 2.20 0.06
C PHE A 220 -19.33 0.71 -0.25
N VAL A 221 -18.51 -0.10 0.42
CA VAL A 221 -18.40 -1.55 0.17
C VAL A 221 -19.76 -2.24 0.32
N GLY A 222 -20.13 -3.04 -0.67
CA GLY A 222 -21.41 -3.76 -0.76
C GLY A 222 -22.59 -2.93 -1.25
N ALA A 223 -22.39 -1.65 -1.60
CA ALA A 223 -23.48 -0.76 -2.02
C ALA A 223 -23.17 0.04 -3.28
N SER A 224 -22.07 0.80 -3.28
CA SER A 224 -21.67 1.69 -4.39
C SER A 224 -20.21 1.52 -4.84
N ASP A 225 -19.52 0.52 -4.30
CA ASP A 225 -18.15 0.18 -4.66
C ASP A 225 -18.02 -0.45 -6.07
N GLY A 226 -16.80 -0.45 -6.60
CA GLY A 226 -16.52 -0.97 -7.93
C GLY A 226 -16.75 -2.48 -8.11
N LEU A 227 -16.62 -3.31 -7.07
CA LEU A 227 -16.97 -4.74 -7.19
C LEU A 227 -18.47 -4.93 -7.33
N THR A 228 -19.27 -4.12 -6.64
CA THR A 228 -20.73 -4.12 -6.79
C THR A 228 -21.15 -3.64 -8.18
N ASP A 229 -20.52 -2.58 -8.69
CA ASP A 229 -20.79 -2.00 -10.02
C ASP A 229 -20.46 -3.01 -11.14
N LEU A 230 -19.26 -3.60 -11.10
CA LEU A 230 -18.71 -4.43 -12.18
C LEU A 230 -19.34 -5.83 -12.31
N LYS A 231 -20.38 -6.17 -11.54
CA LYS A 231 -21.06 -7.48 -11.63
C LYS A 231 -21.66 -7.75 -13.01
N ASP A 232 -22.03 -6.71 -13.74
CA ASP A 232 -22.53 -6.81 -15.13
C ASP A 232 -21.43 -6.54 -16.18
N GLY A 233 -20.19 -6.38 -15.74
CA GLY A 233 -19.01 -6.10 -16.57
C GLY A 233 -18.80 -4.61 -16.90
N LYS A 234 -19.56 -3.68 -16.31
CA LYS A 234 -19.41 -2.25 -16.56
C LYS A 234 -19.15 -1.47 -15.28
N LEU A 235 -18.26 -0.50 -15.37
CA LEU A 235 -18.13 0.53 -14.35
C LEU A 235 -19.07 1.66 -14.75
N ASP A 236 -20.33 1.64 -14.32
CA ASP A 236 -21.31 2.67 -14.65
C ASP A 236 -21.13 3.92 -13.78
N TRP A 237 -20.70 3.73 -12.53
CA TRP A 237 -20.58 4.81 -11.56
C TRP A 237 -19.27 5.59 -11.68
N ALA A 238 -19.34 6.87 -11.31
CA ALA A 238 -18.23 7.82 -11.30
C ALA A 238 -18.39 8.77 -10.10
N TYR A 239 -18.62 8.22 -8.91
CA TYR A 239 -18.76 9.02 -7.70
C TYR A 239 -17.39 9.60 -7.34
N ALA A 240 -17.30 10.92 -7.26
CA ALA A 240 -16.04 11.63 -7.03
C ALA A 240 -15.67 11.72 -5.54
N SER A 241 -16.63 11.54 -4.63
CA SER A 241 -16.37 11.57 -3.19
C SER A 241 -17.41 10.79 -2.36
N THR A 242 -17.08 10.52 -1.11
CA THR A 242 -18.05 10.06 -0.09
C THR A 242 -18.84 11.20 0.55
N GLY A 243 -18.59 12.46 0.14
CA GLY A 243 -19.23 13.65 0.68
C GLY A 243 -18.96 13.80 2.18
N ASN A 244 -20.02 14.03 2.96
CA ASN A 244 -19.92 14.16 4.42
C ASN A 244 -20.01 12.82 5.17
N HIS A 245 -20.19 11.71 4.44
CA HIS A 245 -20.33 10.39 5.04
C HIS A 245 -18.98 9.69 5.10
N ALA A 246 -18.75 9.03 6.23
CA ALA A 246 -17.66 8.09 6.42
C ALA A 246 -18.20 6.65 6.38
N GLY A 247 -17.33 5.67 6.14
CA GLY A 247 -17.73 4.27 6.06
C GLY A 247 -16.59 3.36 5.66
N ASN A 248 -16.92 2.09 5.45
CA ASN A 248 -16.08 1.15 4.73
C ASN A 248 -16.13 1.49 3.22
N THR A 249 -15.01 2.00 2.69
CA THR A 249 -14.96 2.55 1.33
C THR A 249 -14.08 1.72 0.40
N MET A 250 -14.31 1.85 -0.90
CA MET A 250 -13.44 1.32 -1.94
C MET A 250 -13.31 2.32 -3.08
N MET A 251 -12.09 2.52 -3.53
CA MET A 251 -11.73 3.40 -4.65
C MET A 251 -11.38 2.52 -5.85
N THR A 252 -11.88 2.88 -7.02
CA THR A 252 -11.74 2.08 -8.25
C THR A 252 -11.24 2.95 -9.39
N GLY A 253 -10.24 2.47 -10.12
CA GLY A 253 -9.67 3.11 -11.29
C GLY A 253 -9.65 2.17 -12.48
N ALA A 254 -10.32 2.55 -13.56
CA ALA A 254 -10.26 1.82 -14.82
C ALA A 254 -8.93 2.05 -15.52
N LEU A 255 -8.31 0.98 -15.98
CA LEU A 255 -7.14 1.02 -16.84
C LEU A 255 -7.55 0.82 -18.31
N PRO A 256 -6.67 1.12 -19.28
CA PRO A 256 -6.99 0.96 -20.69
C PRO A 256 -7.48 -0.45 -21.02
N HIS A 257 -8.51 -0.54 -21.85
CA HIS A 257 -8.97 -1.80 -22.42
C HIS A 257 -7.84 -2.44 -23.23
N MET A 258 -7.64 -3.75 -23.05
CA MET A 258 -6.54 -4.49 -23.65
C MET A 258 -7.06 -5.57 -24.59
N GLY A 259 -6.59 -5.55 -25.84
CA GLY A 259 -6.76 -6.66 -26.77
C GLY A 259 -5.86 -7.83 -26.42
N GLU A 260 -6.14 -9.01 -26.98
CA GLU A 260 -5.29 -10.19 -26.81
C GLU A 260 -3.83 -9.90 -27.19
N SER A 261 -2.88 -10.51 -26.46
CA SER A 261 -1.43 -10.31 -26.59
C SER A 261 -0.93 -8.90 -26.24
N SER A 262 -1.78 -8.01 -25.72
CA SER A 262 -1.36 -6.68 -25.26
C SER A 262 -0.63 -6.76 -23.93
N ILE A 263 0.33 -5.85 -23.74
CA ILE A 263 1.05 -5.65 -22.48
C ILE A 263 0.83 -4.21 -22.05
N LEU A 264 0.42 -4.02 -20.80
CA LEU A 264 0.20 -2.71 -20.18
C LEU A 264 1.14 -2.59 -18.97
N THR A 265 1.93 -1.52 -18.92
CA THR A 265 2.73 -1.17 -17.74
C THR A 265 2.18 0.11 -17.12
N ARG A 266 1.97 0.07 -15.79
CA ARG A 266 1.48 1.19 -14.99
C ARG A 266 2.18 1.16 -13.64
N ASP A 267 2.69 2.31 -13.22
CA ASP A 267 3.27 2.45 -11.89
C ASP A 267 2.30 3.22 -10.99
N PHE A 268 2.26 2.86 -9.72
CA PHE A 268 1.46 3.52 -8.70
C PHE A 268 2.35 3.79 -7.50
N VAL A 269 2.22 4.99 -6.92
CA VAL A 269 2.84 5.31 -5.64
C VAL A 269 1.77 5.73 -4.66
N ILE A 270 1.77 5.12 -3.48
CA ILE A 270 0.88 5.47 -2.37
C ILE A 270 1.71 6.22 -1.35
N GLY A 271 1.51 7.52 -1.25
CA GLY A 271 2.13 8.34 -0.21
C GLY A 271 1.24 8.48 1.01
N PHE A 272 1.85 8.66 2.17
CA PHE A 272 1.17 8.81 3.45
C PHE A 272 1.64 10.08 4.16
N GLY A 273 0.76 10.70 4.94
CA GLY A 273 1.07 11.97 5.62
C GLY A 273 0.03 12.39 6.64
N ALA A 274 0.32 13.46 7.38
CA ALA A 274 -0.62 14.09 8.32
C ALA A 274 -1.65 15.02 7.62
N SER A 275 -1.56 15.12 6.29
CA SER A 275 -2.47 15.86 5.44
C SER A 275 -2.46 15.30 4.01
N GLU A 276 -3.46 15.63 3.21
CA GLU A 276 -3.49 15.28 1.77
C GLU A 276 -2.25 15.82 1.04
N ALA A 277 -1.82 17.05 1.38
CA ALA A 277 -0.67 17.69 0.74
C ALA A 277 0.63 16.91 1.03
N GLU A 278 0.82 16.45 2.26
CA GLU A 278 2.00 15.64 2.63
C GLU A 278 1.97 14.25 1.96
N ALA A 279 0.82 13.57 2.00
CA ALA A 279 0.65 12.27 1.35
C ALA A 279 0.93 12.37 -0.16
N ARG A 280 0.42 13.41 -0.82
CA ARG A 280 0.66 13.67 -2.24
C ARG A 280 2.12 14.02 -2.52
N ALA A 281 2.75 14.85 -1.68
CA ALA A 281 4.15 15.20 -1.82
C ALA A 281 5.09 13.99 -1.67
N ALA A 282 4.76 13.04 -0.77
CA ALA A 282 5.50 11.79 -0.64
C ALA A 282 5.43 10.96 -1.94
N ALA A 283 4.23 10.81 -2.52
CA ALA A 283 4.04 10.11 -3.79
C ALA A 283 4.75 10.81 -4.96
N ASP A 284 4.59 12.13 -5.07
CA ASP A 284 5.26 12.96 -6.07
C ASP A 284 6.78 12.86 -5.98
N GLY A 285 7.31 12.85 -4.76
CA GLY A 285 8.75 12.75 -4.50
C GLY A 285 9.37 11.43 -4.94
N ALA A 286 8.67 10.31 -4.76
CA ALA A 286 9.13 9.01 -5.26
C ALA A 286 9.19 9.00 -6.80
N PHE A 287 8.14 9.49 -7.47
CA PHE A 287 8.15 9.63 -8.93
C PHE A 287 9.25 10.57 -9.43
N ALA A 288 9.48 11.69 -8.74
CA ALA A 288 10.53 12.65 -9.09
C ALA A 288 11.94 12.07 -8.92
N THR A 289 12.12 11.14 -7.97
CA THR A 289 13.38 10.40 -7.77
C THR A 289 13.63 9.42 -8.92
N GLY A 290 12.55 8.87 -9.50
CA GLY A 290 12.60 7.79 -10.48
C GLY A 290 12.55 6.43 -9.79
N LEU A 291 11.59 5.57 -10.16
CA LEU A 291 11.27 4.37 -9.37
C LEU A 291 12.34 3.28 -9.43
N ASP A 292 13.16 3.24 -10.49
CA ASP A 292 14.35 2.37 -10.56
C ASP A 292 15.41 2.81 -9.53
N GLU A 293 15.61 4.12 -9.39
CA GLU A 293 16.52 4.69 -8.38
C GLU A 293 15.97 4.48 -6.97
N VAL A 294 14.66 4.58 -6.76
CA VAL A 294 14.02 4.25 -5.47
C VAL A 294 14.28 2.79 -5.10
N LEU A 295 14.15 1.85 -6.05
CA LEU A 295 14.45 0.44 -5.81
C LEU A 295 15.94 0.19 -5.50
N SER A 296 16.84 0.83 -6.26
CA SER A 296 18.28 0.74 -6.03
C SER A 296 18.67 1.23 -4.63
N ARG A 297 18.09 2.36 -4.17
CA ARG A 297 18.23 2.87 -2.80
C ARG A 297 17.64 1.92 -1.75
N PHE A 298 16.46 1.36 -2.01
CA PHE A 298 15.84 0.38 -1.12
C PHE A 298 16.76 -0.83 -0.92
N ASN A 299 17.39 -1.30 -2.00
CA ASN A 299 18.36 -2.40 -1.93
C ASN A 299 19.65 -2.03 -1.20
N GLY A 300 20.07 -0.76 -1.19
CA GLY A 300 21.37 -0.34 -0.69
C GLY A 300 22.48 -0.48 -1.73
N GLU A 301 22.14 -0.33 -3.01
CA GLU A 301 23.13 -0.41 -4.08
C GLU A 301 24.01 0.84 -4.13
N GLY A 302 25.30 0.65 -4.43
CA GLY A 302 26.26 1.75 -4.58
C GLY A 302 26.77 2.28 -3.24
N GLU A 303 26.68 3.60 -3.03
CA GLU A 303 27.15 4.26 -1.80
C GLU A 303 26.03 4.49 -0.76
N ARG A 304 24.80 4.02 -1.04
CA ARG A 304 23.63 4.25 -0.19
C ARG A 304 23.50 3.12 0.81
N VAL A 305 23.27 3.46 2.07
CA VAL A 305 22.99 2.48 3.12
C VAL A 305 21.59 1.92 2.92
N GLY A 306 21.48 0.60 2.77
CA GLY A 306 20.19 -0.09 2.60
C GLY A 306 20.24 -1.55 3.08
N TRP A 307 19.37 -2.38 2.49
CA TRP A 307 19.24 -3.78 2.93
C TRP A 307 20.48 -4.64 2.68
N GLU A 308 21.24 -4.40 1.62
CA GLU A 308 22.52 -5.07 1.37
C GLU A 308 23.51 -4.85 2.51
N ASP A 309 23.64 -3.62 2.99
CA ASP A 309 24.53 -3.27 4.11
C ASP A 309 24.11 -3.99 5.39
N TYR A 310 22.80 -4.00 5.67
CA TYR A 310 22.29 -4.72 6.83
C TYR A 310 22.59 -6.22 6.74
N VAL A 311 22.27 -6.87 5.62
CA VAL A 311 22.55 -8.30 5.43
C VAL A 311 24.05 -8.59 5.54
N ALA A 312 24.90 -7.72 4.98
CA ALA A 312 26.36 -7.84 5.06
C ALA A 312 26.91 -7.68 6.49
N SER A 313 26.21 -6.91 7.34
CA SER A 313 26.60 -6.72 8.75
C SER A 313 26.35 -7.96 9.63
N LEU A 314 25.51 -8.90 9.20
CA LEU A 314 25.14 -10.10 9.96
C LEU A 314 26.26 -11.14 9.94
N THR A 315 27.19 -11.03 10.90
CA THR A 315 28.44 -11.80 10.88
C THR A 315 28.27 -13.31 10.96
N GLU A 316 27.16 -13.81 11.50
CA GLU A 316 26.90 -15.25 11.64
C GLU A 316 26.02 -15.82 10.53
N LEU A 317 25.32 -14.97 9.76
CA LEU A 317 24.43 -15.40 8.69
C LEU A 317 25.14 -16.25 7.61
N PRO A 318 26.37 -15.93 7.14
CA PRO A 318 27.10 -16.79 6.21
C PRO A 318 27.36 -18.21 6.76
N ARG A 319 27.72 -18.33 8.04
CA ARG A 319 27.97 -19.62 8.69
C ARG A 319 26.68 -20.42 8.82
N ILE A 320 25.58 -19.79 9.23
CA ILE A 320 24.25 -20.43 9.32
C ILE A 320 23.80 -20.92 7.93
N ALA A 321 23.95 -20.09 6.90
CA ALA A 321 23.59 -20.45 5.54
C ALA A 321 24.37 -21.63 4.97
N GLN A 322 25.68 -21.74 5.27
CA GLN A 322 26.50 -22.90 4.85
C GLN A 322 26.06 -24.22 5.51
N GLN A 323 25.45 -24.16 6.70
CA GLN A 323 24.96 -25.34 7.43
C GLN A 323 23.52 -25.71 7.04
N ALA A 324 22.80 -24.83 6.34
CA ALA A 324 21.42 -25.05 5.95
C ALA A 324 21.31 -25.97 4.72
N THR A 325 20.26 -26.80 4.68
CA THR A 325 20.02 -27.77 3.59
C THR A 325 19.44 -27.14 2.32
N ASP A 326 18.99 -25.89 2.40
CA ASP A 326 18.42 -25.11 1.29
C ASP A 326 19.40 -24.07 0.72
N GLY A 327 20.68 -24.17 1.10
CA GLY A 327 21.70 -23.19 0.74
C GLY A 327 21.58 -21.86 1.48
N GLY A 328 20.75 -21.78 2.53
CA GLY A 328 20.59 -20.59 3.37
C GLY A 328 19.47 -19.64 2.94
N LYS A 329 18.63 -20.05 1.98
CA LYS A 329 17.52 -19.21 1.48
C LYS A 329 16.56 -18.82 2.59
N LEU A 330 16.15 -19.78 3.42
CA LEU A 330 15.28 -19.55 4.57
C LEU A 330 15.98 -18.71 5.65
N ALA A 331 17.27 -18.89 5.87
CA ALA A 331 18.03 -18.11 6.86
C ALA A 331 18.08 -16.62 6.47
N TYR A 332 18.36 -16.31 5.20
CA TYR A 332 18.37 -14.95 4.68
C TYR A 332 16.97 -14.33 4.71
N ALA A 333 15.95 -15.07 4.24
CA ALA A 333 14.55 -14.61 4.32
C ALA A 333 14.14 -14.30 5.78
N SER A 334 14.51 -15.18 6.73
CA SER A 334 14.19 -14.99 8.15
C SER A 334 14.90 -13.76 8.73
N ALA A 335 16.17 -13.53 8.38
CA ALA A 335 16.92 -12.36 8.83
C ALA A 335 16.27 -11.03 8.40
N LEU A 336 15.79 -10.97 7.16
CA LEU A 336 15.02 -9.82 6.66
C LEU A 336 13.71 -9.67 7.44
N MET A 337 12.92 -10.74 7.56
CA MET A 337 11.59 -10.68 8.20
C MET A 337 11.65 -10.36 9.70
N LEU A 338 12.69 -10.81 10.41
CA LEU A 338 12.89 -10.45 11.81
C LEU A 338 13.17 -8.95 11.95
N LYS A 339 13.94 -8.36 11.04
CA LYS A 339 14.28 -6.93 11.10
C LYS A 339 13.16 -6.00 10.63
N VAL A 340 12.36 -6.41 9.63
CA VAL A 340 11.19 -5.65 9.16
C VAL A 340 10.18 -5.39 10.30
N GLN A 341 10.13 -6.27 11.30
CA GLN A 341 9.13 -6.25 12.39
C GLN A 341 9.45 -5.29 13.54
N GLU A 342 10.39 -4.37 13.34
CA GLU A 342 10.70 -3.33 14.30
C GLU A 342 9.99 -2.02 13.97
N ASP A 343 9.38 -1.38 14.98
CA ASP A 343 8.81 -0.05 14.82
C ASP A 343 9.89 1.02 14.56
N ARG A 344 9.59 1.98 13.67
CA ARG A 344 10.52 3.07 13.30
C ARG A 344 10.37 4.33 14.16
N THR A 345 9.36 4.41 15.03
CA THR A 345 9.19 5.50 16.01
C THR A 345 9.75 5.10 17.38
N HIS A 346 9.56 3.84 17.76
CA HIS A 346 10.01 3.24 19.00
C HIS A 346 11.09 2.18 18.70
N ALA A 347 12.33 2.64 18.55
CA ALA A 347 13.47 1.75 18.33
C ALA A 347 13.55 0.66 19.42
N GLY A 348 13.77 -0.58 18.97
CA GLY A 348 13.76 -1.77 19.78
C GLY A 348 12.40 -2.45 19.90
N ALA A 349 11.28 -1.80 19.54
CA ALA A 349 9.94 -2.38 19.65
C ALA A 349 9.68 -3.43 18.55
N LEU A 350 9.94 -4.69 18.86
CA LEU A 350 9.76 -5.84 17.96
C LEU A 350 8.38 -6.47 18.18
N ILE A 351 7.54 -6.45 17.15
CA ILE A 351 6.20 -7.08 17.19
C ILE A 351 6.28 -8.60 17.01
N ALA A 352 5.21 -9.31 17.36
CA ALA A 352 5.14 -10.77 17.16
C ALA A 352 4.90 -11.18 15.71
N SER A 353 4.00 -10.49 14.99
CA SER A 353 3.73 -10.74 13.58
C SER A 353 3.09 -9.52 12.92
N LEU A 354 3.49 -9.21 11.68
CA LEU A 354 2.85 -8.21 10.85
C LEU A 354 1.51 -8.70 10.26
N SER A 355 0.59 -9.16 11.11
CA SER A 355 -0.69 -9.77 10.70
C SER A 355 -1.82 -9.62 11.73
N ASN A 356 -3.05 -9.79 11.25
CA ASN A 356 -4.26 -9.96 12.05
C ASN A 356 -4.71 -11.44 11.95
N PRO A 357 -4.54 -12.28 12.98
CA PRO A 357 -4.96 -13.68 12.91
C PRO A 357 -6.44 -13.83 12.55
N TRP A 358 -6.75 -14.69 11.57
CA TRP A 358 -8.10 -14.84 10.99
C TRP A 358 -8.73 -13.53 10.53
N GLY A 359 -7.91 -12.60 10.03
CA GLY A 359 -8.32 -11.24 9.70
C GLY A 359 -9.54 -11.16 8.79
N ASP A 360 -9.70 -12.12 7.88
CA ASP A 360 -10.84 -12.30 6.98
C ASP A 360 -12.19 -12.52 7.69
N THR A 361 -12.17 -12.81 8.99
CA THR A 361 -13.36 -12.99 9.83
C THR A 361 -13.38 -12.07 11.06
N VAL A 362 -12.29 -11.35 11.32
CA VAL A 362 -12.17 -10.45 12.48
C VAL A 362 -12.70 -9.08 12.10
N ASP A 363 -13.59 -8.55 12.95
CA ASP A 363 -14.13 -7.20 12.83
C ASP A 363 -13.03 -6.14 12.82
N ALA A 364 -13.09 -5.23 11.84
CA ALA A 364 -12.19 -4.10 11.69
C ALA A 364 -12.88 -2.75 12.00
N SER A 365 -14.05 -2.77 12.65
CA SER A 365 -14.76 -1.53 13.03
C SER A 365 -14.11 -0.80 14.21
N LYS A 366 -13.25 -1.49 14.95
CA LYS A 366 -12.48 -0.96 16.07
C LYS A 366 -11.01 -1.27 15.89
N SER A 367 -10.18 -0.28 16.19
CA SER A 367 -8.73 -0.46 16.22
C SER A 367 -8.34 -1.58 17.18
N SER A 368 -7.56 -2.51 16.64
CA SER A 368 -6.96 -3.62 17.37
C SER A 368 -5.59 -3.87 16.78
N THR A 369 -4.60 -4.13 17.63
CA THR A 369 -3.24 -4.41 17.16
C THR A 369 -3.17 -5.76 16.44
N GLY A 370 -4.10 -6.70 16.72
CA GLY A 370 -3.91 -8.09 16.32
C GLY A 370 -2.55 -8.56 16.81
N TYR A 371 -1.77 -9.28 15.98
CA TYR A 371 -0.39 -9.69 16.32
C TYR A 371 0.67 -8.61 16.05
N LYS A 372 0.26 -7.41 15.66
CA LYS A 372 1.13 -6.24 15.49
C LYS A 372 1.40 -5.55 16.83
N ALA A 373 1.62 -6.31 17.89
CA ALA A 373 1.94 -5.78 19.22
C ALA A 373 3.23 -6.41 19.74
N VAL A 374 3.81 -5.76 20.75
CA VAL A 374 5.02 -6.24 21.42
C VAL A 374 4.63 -7.15 22.57
N TRP A 375 4.84 -8.46 22.41
CA TRP A 375 4.72 -9.41 23.52
C TRP A 375 6.09 -9.76 24.07
N PRO A 376 6.33 -9.69 25.39
CA PRO A 376 7.65 -9.92 25.98
C PRO A 376 8.31 -11.23 25.52
N ARG A 377 7.52 -12.30 25.36
CA ARG A 377 8.01 -13.62 24.92
C ARG A 377 8.50 -13.58 23.47
N ASP A 378 7.65 -13.13 22.55
CA ASP A 378 7.92 -13.10 21.11
C ASP A 378 9.04 -12.10 20.80
N PHE A 379 8.97 -10.91 21.41
CA PHE A 379 10.01 -9.91 21.46
C PHE A 379 11.40 -10.46 21.82
N TYR A 380 11.47 -11.25 22.90
CA TYR A 380 12.73 -11.89 23.32
C TYR A 380 13.25 -12.85 22.25
N GLN A 381 12.39 -13.66 21.63
CA GLN A 381 12.81 -14.60 20.59
C GLN A 381 13.37 -13.86 19.37
N VAL A 382 12.72 -12.77 18.95
CA VAL A 382 13.17 -11.96 17.82
C VAL A 382 14.51 -11.29 18.12
N ALA A 383 14.64 -10.63 19.28
CA ALA A 383 15.89 -9.98 19.69
C ALA A 383 17.06 -10.97 19.79
N MET A 384 16.83 -12.15 20.37
CA MET A 384 17.88 -13.17 20.48
C MET A 384 18.21 -13.84 19.16
N ALA A 385 17.25 -14.00 18.24
CA ALA A 385 17.52 -14.49 16.90
C ALA A 385 18.39 -13.51 16.11
N LEU A 386 18.12 -12.20 16.21
CA LEU A 386 18.95 -11.15 15.61
C LEU A 386 20.37 -11.16 16.22
N ALA A 387 20.50 -11.30 17.54
CA ALA A 387 21.80 -11.46 18.19
C ALA A 387 22.56 -12.70 17.66
N ALA A 388 21.86 -13.83 17.47
CA ALA A 388 22.44 -15.06 16.93
C ALA A 388 22.85 -14.95 15.45
N LEU A 389 22.25 -14.02 14.69
CA LEU A 389 22.65 -13.67 13.33
C LEU A 389 23.89 -12.76 13.30
N GLY A 390 24.31 -12.21 14.44
CA GLY A 390 25.43 -11.30 14.57
C GLY A 390 25.04 -9.81 14.55
N ASP A 391 23.74 -9.48 14.57
CA ASP A 391 23.26 -8.12 14.76
C ASP A 391 23.57 -7.66 16.19
N LYS A 392 24.34 -6.58 16.32
CA LYS A 392 24.75 -6.03 17.62
C LYS A 392 23.87 -4.88 18.09
N GLU A 393 23.17 -4.21 17.18
CA GLU A 393 22.46 -2.97 17.47
C GLU A 393 21.01 -3.25 17.86
N THR A 394 20.31 -4.10 17.11
CA THR A 394 18.88 -4.37 17.37
C THR A 394 18.64 -5.00 18.74
N PRO A 395 19.42 -6.01 19.20
CA PRO A 395 19.21 -6.58 20.54
C PRO A 395 19.48 -5.56 21.66
N LEU A 396 20.40 -4.61 21.46
CA LEU A 396 20.68 -3.54 22.42
C LEU A 396 19.53 -2.51 22.45
N ALA A 397 19.03 -2.10 21.28
CA ALA A 397 17.86 -1.25 21.16
C ALA A 397 16.63 -1.90 21.83
N ALA A 398 16.41 -3.19 21.58
CA ALA A 398 15.37 -3.98 22.24
C ALA A 398 15.56 -3.99 23.76
N PHE A 399 16.77 -4.27 24.27
CA PHE A 399 17.02 -4.21 25.71
C PHE A 399 16.65 -2.85 26.33
N ASN A 400 16.95 -1.75 25.65
CA ASN A 400 16.57 -0.41 26.10
C ASN A 400 15.06 -0.13 26.01
N TYR A 401 14.34 -0.80 25.11
CA TYR A 401 12.89 -0.71 24.99
C TYR A 401 12.13 -1.54 26.03
N LEU A 402 12.76 -2.58 26.59
CA LEU A 402 12.13 -3.54 27.53
C LEU A 402 11.32 -2.91 28.68
N PRO A 403 11.71 -1.78 29.30
CA PRO A 403 10.91 -1.11 30.34
C PRO A 403 9.51 -0.66 29.89
N GLN A 404 9.27 -0.51 28.58
CA GLN A 404 7.95 -0.19 28.01
C GLN A 404 7.08 -1.45 27.81
N VAL A 405 7.68 -2.64 27.89
CA VAL A 405 7.03 -3.94 27.62
C VAL A 405 6.67 -4.68 28.92
N GLN A 406 7.52 -4.55 29.95
CA GLN A 406 7.29 -5.12 31.28
C GLN A 406 6.87 -4.01 32.25
N VAL A 407 5.56 -3.87 32.47
CA VAL A 407 4.97 -3.06 33.56
C VAL A 407 4.18 -3.95 34.50
#